data_AF-A0A2G2V5N2-F1
#
_entry.id   AF-A0A2G2V5N2-F1
#
_cell.length_a   1.000
_cell.length_b   1.000
_cell.length_c   1.000
_cell.angle_alpha   90.00
_cell.angle_beta   90.00
_cell.angle_gamma   90.00
#
_symmetry.space_group_name_H-M   'P 1'
#
loop_
_entity.id
_entity.type
_entity.pdbx_description
1 polymer ?
#
loop_
_entity_poly.entity_id
_entity_poly.type
_entity_poly.pdbx_seq_one_letter_code
_entity_poly.pdbx_strand_id
1 'polypeptide(L)'
;MPSGLPWHQVNEVYVPINCNEKFHWVLDVIALKDRRIHVYDSLSSVRNMESINKISKLSTMLPTYLSNNRFFEETSRTDWANLEAYMDKITQRTQFLNEHPFEVEYIQDIMQQECDNDFKEEYHRLDYATLLHKYGIQKAKKGYVIEKEDPPRPRSRIIRILDENEIVSIE
;
A
#
# COMPACT_ATOMS: atom_id res chain seq x y z
N MET A 1 4.60 -12.48 -7.54
CA MET A 1 3.98 -11.35 -8.27
C MET A 1 3.56 -11.91 -9.61
N PRO A 2 2.26 -11.89 -9.93
CA PRO A 2 1.78 -12.33 -11.23
C PRO A 2 2.45 -11.51 -12.30
N SER A 3 3.41 -12.11 -13.00
CA SER A 3 4.15 -11.45 -14.07
C SER A 3 3.33 -11.32 -15.36
N GLY A 4 2.00 -11.14 -15.24
CA GLY A 4 1.08 -11.20 -16.39
C GLY A 4 -0.29 -10.56 -16.20
N LEU A 5 -0.59 -9.91 -15.06
CA LEU A 5 -1.80 -9.09 -14.99
C LEU A 5 -1.59 -7.82 -15.80
N PRO A 6 -2.49 -7.49 -16.75
CA PRO A 6 -2.45 -6.21 -17.43
C PRO A 6 -2.54 -5.06 -16.41
N TRP A 7 -1.74 -4.01 -16.59
CA TRP A 7 -1.66 -2.88 -15.65
C TRP A 7 -3.03 -2.24 -15.35
N HIS A 8 -3.95 -2.20 -16.32
CA HIS A 8 -5.32 -1.70 -16.15
C HIS A 8 -6.19 -2.54 -15.20
N GLN A 9 -5.71 -3.72 -14.77
CA GLN A 9 -6.37 -4.58 -13.79
C GLN A 9 -5.79 -4.45 -12.39
N VAL A 10 -4.82 -3.57 -12.17
CA VAL A 10 -4.22 -3.35 -10.86
C VAL A 10 -4.97 -2.24 -10.14
N ASN A 11 -5.49 -2.53 -8.94
CA ASN A 11 -6.12 -1.52 -8.07
C ASN A 11 -5.13 -0.94 -7.05
N GLU A 12 -4.22 -1.80 -6.56
CA GLU A 12 -3.26 -1.49 -5.51
C GLU A 12 -1.85 -1.89 -5.96
N VAL A 13 -0.89 -0.99 -5.82
CA VAL A 13 0.53 -1.26 -6.07
C VAL A 13 1.29 -1.17 -4.75
N TYR A 14 2.04 -2.21 -4.43
CA TYR A 14 2.86 -2.30 -3.21
C TYR A 14 4.30 -1.93 -3.55
N VAL A 15 4.82 -0.88 -2.91
CA VAL A 15 6.17 -0.37 -3.15
C VAL A 15 6.95 -0.39 -1.83
N PRO A 16 7.82 -1.39 -1.62
CA PRO A 16 8.70 -1.41 -0.45
C PRO A 16 9.83 -0.39 -0.62
N ILE A 17 9.93 0.56 0.30
CA ILE A 17 10.99 1.57 0.35
C ILE A 17 11.91 1.25 1.51
N ASN A 18 13.17 0.94 1.20
CA ASN A 18 14.22 0.85 2.20
C ASN A 18 14.69 2.28 2.55
N CYS A 19 14.48 2.68 3.80
CA CYS A 19 14.64 4.06 4.26
C CYS A 19 15.89 4.30 5.11
N ASN A 20 16.81 3.33 5.21
CA ASN A 20 18.20 3.46 5.66
C ASN A 20 18.87 2.07 5.81
N GLU A 21 20.17 2.03 6.05
CA GLU A 21 20.95 0.80 6.29
C GLU A 21 20.52 0.00 7.55
N LYS A 22 19.59 0.51 8.39
CA LYS A 22 19.20 -0.11 9.67
C LYS A 22 17.92 -0.97 9.57
N PHE A 23 17.69 -1.65 8.44
CA PHE A 23 16.52 -2.53 8.25
C PHE A 23 15.16 -1.81 8.40
N HIS A 24 15.13 -0.49 8.20
CA HIS A 24 13.90 0.28 8.25
C HIS A 24 13.20 0.23 6.89
N TRP A 25 12.08 -0.47 6.85
CA TRP A 25 11.22 -0.58 5.68
C TRP A 25 9.95 0.23 5.87
N VAL A 26 9.64 1.02 4.85
CA VAL A 26 8.35 1.67 4.68
C VAL A 26 7.65 0.97 3.52
N LEU A 27 6.41 0.55 3.71
CA LEU A 27 5.60 -0.05 2.66
C LEU A 27 4.58 0.98 2.18
N ASP A 28 4.70 1.39 0.94
CA ASP A 28 3.68 2.24 0.31
C ASP A 28 2.68 1.37 -0.44
N VAL A 29 1.40 1.66 -0.24
CA VAL A 29 0.29 1.05 -0.99
C VAL A 29 -0.42 2.14 -1.78
N ILE A 30 -0.17 2.15 -3.09
CA ILE A 30 -0.79 3.08 -4.02
C ILE A 30 -2.16 2.53 -4.40
N ALA A 31 -3.23 3.08 -3.83
CA ALA A 31 -4.61 2.80 -4.20
C ALA A 31 -5.00 3.69 -5.39
N LEU A 32 -4.92 3.11 -6.60
CA LEU A 32 -5.12 3.85 -7.86
C LEU A 32 -6.55 4.36 -8.00
N LYS A 33 -7.56 3.62 -7.52
CA LYS A 33 -8.96 4.09 -7.55
C LYS A 33 -9.21 5.25 -6.60
N ASP A 34 -8.63 5.19 -5.42
CA ASP A 34 -8.87 6.23 -4.41
C ASP A 34 -7.92 7.42 -4.57
N ARG A 35 -7.00 7.36 -5.54
CA ARG A 35 -5.94 8.35 -5.77
C ARG A 35 -5.12 8.65 -4.51
N ARG A 36 -4.83 7.59 -3.74
CA ARG A 36 -4.17 7.65 -2.42
C ARG A 36 -2.94 6.77 -2.34
N ILE A 37 -1.97 7.21 -1.55
CA ILE A 37 -0.81 6.43 -1.14
C ILE A 37 -0.90 6.24 0.36
N HIS A 38 -1.12 5.00 0.78
CA HIS A 38 -1.08 4.63 2.18
C HIS A 38 0.35 4.23 2.55
N VAL A 39 0.93 4.95 3.50
CA VAL A 39 2.31 4.76 3.95
C VAL A 39 2.28 4.00 5.26
N TYR A 40 2.88 2.82 5.23
CA TYR A 40 3.00 1.94 6.38
C TYR A 40 4.45 1.96 6.87
N ASP A 41 4.67 2.62 8.02
CA ASP A 41 6.00 2.73 8.62
C ASP A 41 6.16 1.73 9.77
N SER A 42 7.16 0.85 9.65
CA SER A 42 7.52 -0.13 10.67
C SER A 42 8.07 0.49 11.97
N LEU A 43 8.62 1.71 11.91
CA LEU A 43 9.16 2.42 13.08
C LEU A 43 8.33 3.66 13.41
N SER A 44 7.00 3.50 13.41
CA SER A 44 5.92 4.51 13.58
C SER A 44 6.17 5.71 14.53
N SER A 45 7.17 5.65 15.41
CA SER A 45 7.59 6.72 16.31
C SER A 45 8.54 7.76 15.70
N VAL A 46 9.25 7.47 14.61
CA VAL A 46 10.21 8.40 14.00
C VAL A 46 9.82 8.69 12.54
N ARG A 47 9.18 9.85 12.33
CA ARG A 47 8.99 10.43 11.00
C ARG A 47 10.35 10.63 10.32
N ASN A 48 10.77 9.66 9.51
CA ASN A 48 12.01 9.73 8.77
C ASN A 48 11.86 10.76 7.63
N MET A 49 12.54 11.90 7.74
CA MET A 49 12.49 12.96 6.73
C MET A 49 12.92 12.47 5.34
N GLU A 50 13.77 11.44 5.25
CA GLU A 50 14.16 10.85 3.98
C GLU A 50 13.01 10.08 3.33
N SER A 51 12.25 9.30 4.10
CA SER A 51 11.08 8.56 3.60
C SER A 51 9.99 9.53 3.15
N ILE A 52 9.68 10.55 3.98
CA ILE A 52 8.70 11.60 3.67
C ILE A 52 9.05 12.31 2.36
N ASN A 53 10.32 12.67 2.17
CA ASN A 53 10.78 13.34 0.94
C ASN A 53 10.66 12.43 -0.29
N LYS A 54 10.96 11.13 -0.16
CA LYS A 54 10.80 10.15 -1.26
C LYS A 54 9.33 9.98 -1.62
N ILE A 55 8.46 9.79 -0.64
CA ILE A 55 7.02 9.59 -0.82
C ILE A 55 6.36 10.83 -1.43
N SER A 56 6.73 12.03 -0.96
CA SER A 56 6.23 13.30 -1.50
C SER A 56 6.58 13.48 -2.99
N LYS A 57 7.82 13.11 -3.38
CA LYS A 57 8.21 13.11 -4.80
C LYS A 57 7.41 12.09 -5.60
N LEU A 58 7.21 10.89 -5.05
CA LEU A 58 6.41 9.84 -5.67
C LEU A 58 4.96 10.28 -5.89
N SER A 59 4.29 10.85 -4.88
CA SER A 59 2.91 11.32 -4.98
C SER A 59 2.73 12.42 -6.02
N THR A 60 3.76 13.25 -6.21
CA THR A 60 3.77 14.33 -7.20
C THR A 60 4.05 13.83 -8.62
N MET A 61 4.96 12.87 -8.79
CA MET A 61 5.35 12.36 -10.12
C MET A 61 4.39 11.32 -10.68
N LEU A 62 3.73 10.55 -9.81
CA LEU A 62 2.89 9.42 -10.18
C LEU A 62 1.75 9.78 -11.15
N PRO A 63 0.97 10.86 -10.95
CA PRO A 63 -0.08 11.26 -11.90
C PRO A 63 0.44 11.42 -13.33
N THR A 64 1.52 12.19 -13.51
CA THR A 64 2.14 12.45 -14.81
C THR A 64 2.69 11.16 -15.44
N TYR A 65 3.30 10.30 -14.63
CA TYR A 65 3.78 9.00 -15.09
C TYR A 65 2.63 8.13 -15.63
N LEU A 66 1.53 8.00 -14.87
CA LEU A 66 0.36 7.22 -15.28
C LEU A 66 -0.27 7.80 -16.57
N SER A 67 -0.42 9.12 -16.65
CA SER A 67 -0.92 9.81 -17.85
C SER A 67 -0.05 9.57 -19.07
N ASN A 68 1.27 9.72 -18.96
CA ASN A 68 2.20 9.50 -20.08
C ASN A 68 2.19 8.04 -20.57
N ASN A 69 1.88 7.09 -19.70
CA ASN A 69 1.73 5.68 -20.05
C ASN A 69 0.31 5.33 -20.54
N ARG A 70 -0.55 6.32 -20.80
CA ARG A 70 -1.93 6.15 -21.29
C ARG A 70 -2.79 5.29 -20.36
N PHE A 71 -2.47 5.26 -19.06
CA PHE A 71 -3.15 4.40 -18.07
C PHE A 71 -4.65 4.71 -17.97
N PHE A 72 -5.02 5.98 -18.05
CA PHE A 72 -6.41 6.44 -17.92
C PHE A 72 -7.24 6.30 -19.21
N GLU A 73 -6.61 5.95 -20.35
CA GLU A 73 -7.32 5.72 -21.61
C GLU A 73 -8.05 4.36 -21.63
N GLU A 74 -7.57 3.41 -20.84
CA GLU A 74 -8.17 2.08 -20.73
C GLU A 74 -9.30 2.10 -19.69
N THR A 75 -10.53 2.21 -20.17
CA THR A 75 -11.74 2.33 -19.34
C THR A 75 -12.55 1.04 -19.24
N SER A 76 -12.10 -0.06 -19.84
CA SER A 76 -12.83 -1.35 -19.89
C SER A 76 -13.26 -1.87 -18.51
N ARG A 77 -12.47 -1.59 -17.47
CA ARG A 77 -12.75 -1.99 -16.08
C ARG A 77 -13.16 -0.82 -15.18
N THR A 78 -12.69 0.39 -15.44
CA THR A 78 -12.89 1.52 -14.53
C THR A 78 -13.06 2.78 -15.34
N ASP A 79 -14.21 3.42 -15.17
CA ASP A 79 -14.49 4.73 -15.73
C ASP A 79 -13.88 5.80 -14.83
N TRP A 80 -12.61 6.10 -15.09
CA TRP A 80 -11.82 7.05 -14.30
C TRP A 80 -12.43 8.45 -14.28
N ALA A 81 -13.11 8.86 -15.36
CA ALA A 81 -13.71 10.18 -15.46
C ALA A 81 -14.91 10.35 -14.51
N ASN A 82 -15.58 9.26 -14.15
CA ASN A 82 -16.73 9.25 -13.25
C ASN A 82 -16.38 8.88 -11.79
N LEU A 83 -15.10 8.68 -11.49
CA LEU A 83 -14.66 8.30 -10.15
C LEU A 83 -14.46 9.55 -9.28
N GLU A 84 -15.06 9.59 -8.09
CA GLU A 84 -15.07 10.76 -7.21
C GLU A 84 -13.66 11.34 -6.97
N ALA A 85 -12.66 10.49 -6.73
CA ALA A 85 -11.27 10.90 -6.52
C ALA A 85 -10.60 11.60 -7.73
N TYR A 86 -11.25 11.60 -8.89
CA TYR A 86 -10.75 12.10 -10.18
C TYR A 86 -11.65 13.16 -10.84
N MET A 87 -12.93 13.23 -10.47
CA MET A 87 -13.96 14.10 -11.07
C MET A 87 -13.52 15.57 -11.25
N ASP A 88 -12.87 16.14 -10.24
CA ASP A 88 -12.44 17.54 -10.18
C ASP A 88 -11.00 17.76 -10.65
N LYS A 89 -10.25 16.67 -10.85
CA LYS A 89 -8.80 16.69 -11.10
C LYS A 89 -8.45 16.39 -12.56
N ILE A 90 -9.42 16.00 -13.38
CA ILE A 90 -9.29 15.84 -14.83
C ILE A 90 -9.81 17.11 -15.51
N THR A 91 -8.90 17.95 -16.03
CA THR A 91 -9.27 19.21 -16.69
C THR A 91 -9.88 18.94 -18.07
N GLN A 92 -11.13 19.38 -18.30
CA GLN A 92 -11.88 19.17 -19.57
C GLN A 92 -11.12 19.63 -20.84
N ARG A 93 -10.16 20.55 -20.71
CA ARG A 93 -9.41 21.13 -21.84
C ARG A 93 -8.36 20.17 -22.43
N THR A 94 -7.94 19.18 -21.65
CA THR A 94 -6.97 18.13 -22.01
C THR A 94 -7.33 16.91 -21.17
N GLN A 95 -8.16 16.01 -21.70
CA GLN A 95 -8.73 14.82 -21.04
C GLN A 95 -7.73 13.89 -20.30
N PHE A 96 -6.43 14.19 -20.28
CA PHE A 96 -5.36 13.31 -19.84
C PHE A 96 -4.40 13.91 -18.81
N LEU A 97 -4.49 15.19 -18.47
CA LEU A 97 -3.57 15.82 -17.50
C LEU A 97 -4.16 15.77 -16.09
N ASN A 98 -3.94 14.64 -15.41
CA ASN A 98 -4.07 14.53 -13.96
C ASN A 98 -2.83 15.18 -13.34
N GLU A 99 -2.82 16.49 -13.14
CA GLU A 99 -1.64 17.20 -12.60
C GLU A 99 -1.60 17.22 -11.06
N HIS A 100 -2.72 16.91 -10.41
CA HIS A 100 -2.81 16.95 -8.95
C HIS A 100 -2.08 15.75 -8.33
N PRO A 101 -1.24 15.94 -7.30
CA PRO A 101 -0.61 14.84 -6.59
C PRO A 101 -1.62 13.85 -6.01
N PHE A 102 -1.16 12.63 -5.73
CA PHE A 102 -1.92 11.68 -4.93
C PHE A 102 -1.95 12.15 -3.47
N GLU A 103 -3.07 11.92 -2.79
CA GLU A 103 -3.15 12.12 -1.35
C GLU A 103 -2.26 11.10 -0.65
N VAL A 104 -1.54 11.52 0.39
CA VAL A 104 -0.65 10.65 1.17
C VAL A 104 -1.20 10.53 2.58
N GLU A 105 -1.43 9.30 3.01
CA GLU A 105 -1.96 8.96 4.33
C GLU A 105 -0.96 8.08 5.08
N TYR A 106 -0.51 8.51 6.25
CA TYR A 106 0.38 7.73 7.11
C TYR A 106 -0.45 6.90 8.07
N ILE A 107 -0.35 5.57 7.96
CA ILE A 107 -1.12 4.65 8.80
C ILE A 107 -0.24 4.20 9.97
N GLN A 108 -0.58 4.69 11.16
CA GLN A 108 0.20 4.50 12.37
C GLN A 108 -0.16 3.20 13.12
N ASP A 109 -1.40 2.72 12.96
CA ASP A 109 -1.98 1.60 13.72
C ASP A 109 -2.21 0.35 12.86
N ILE A 110 -1.20 -0.02 12.07
CA ILE A 110 -1.12 -1.45 11.73
C ILE A 110 -0.92 -2.15 13.06
N MET A 111 -1.65 -3.23 13.33
CA MET A 111 -1.27 -4.13 14.42
C MET A 111 0.14 -4.63 14.14
N GLN A 112 1.13 -3.88 14.62
CA GLN A 112 2.45 -4.41 14.88
C GLN A 112 2.15 -5.47 15.92
N GLN A 113 2.36 -6.74 15.53
CA GLN A 113 2.40 -7.83 16.48
C GLN A 113 3.22 -7.32 17.66
N GLU A 114 2.60 -7.29 18.86
CA GLU A 114 3.23 -6.73 20.05
C GLU A 114 4.66 -7.24 20.10
N CYS A 115 5.60 -6.32 19.91
CA CYS A 115 7.01 -6.59 20.03
C CYS A 115 7.21 -6.80 21.52
N ASP A 116 6.97 -8.02 21.98
CA ASP A 116 7.37 -8.42 23.31
C ASP A 116 8.86 -8.05 23.40
N ASN A 117 9.27 -7.35 24.45
CA ASN A 117 10.63 -6.80 24.55
C ASN A 117 11.71 -7.89 24.49
N ASP A 118 11.31 -9.16 24.51
CA ASP A 118 12.09 -10.33 24.10
C ASP A 118 11.95 -10.60 22.59
N PHE A 119 12.14 -9.57 21.75
CA PHE A 119 12.17 -9.70 20.28
C PHE A 119 13.43 -10.47 19.90
N LYS A 120 13.36 -11.80 20.05
CA LYS A 120 14.47 -12.70 19.86
C LYS A 120 14.59 -12.95 18.38
N GLU A 121 15.27 -12.01 17.72
CA GLU A 121 15.47 -11.93 16.28
C GLU A 121 15.83 -13.30 15.66
N GLU A 122 16.63 -14.10 16.37
CA GLU A 122 17.03 -15.44 15.96
C GLU A 122 15.85 -16.44 15.87
N TYR A 123 14.89 -16.39 16.80
CA TYR A 123 13.68 -17.23 16.76
C TYR A 123 12.78 -16.85 15.59
N HIS A 124 12.58 -15.55 15.35
CA HIS A 124 11.79 -15.09 14.21
C HIS A 124 12.45 -15.44 12.88
N ARG A 125 13.78 -15.26 12.75
CA ARG A 125 14.52 -15.69 11.56
C ARG A 125 14.40 -17.19 11.33
N LEU A 126 14.46 -18.00 12.37
CA LEU A 126 14.33 -19.46 12.29
C LEU A 126 12.91 -19.88 11.84
N ASP A 127 11.87 -19.24 12.36
CA ASP A 127 10.48 -19.52 12.00
C ASP A 127 10.21 -19.13 10.53
N TYR A 128 10.61 -17.93 10.11
CA TYR A 128 10.47 -17.50 8.72
C TYR A 128 11.29 -18.38 7.77
N ALA A 129 12.52 -18.75 8.13
CA ALA A 129 13.33 -19.66 7.34
C ALA A 129 12.65 -21.03 7.19
N THR A 130 12.08 -21.55 8.28
CA THR A 130 11.34 -22.83 8.28
C THR A 130 10.11 -22.76 7.39
N LEU A 131 9.35 -21.66 7.48
CA LEU A 131 8.14 -21.45 6.68
C LEU A 131 8.48 -21.31 5.18
N LEU A 132 9.50 -20.52 4.84
CA LEU A 132 9.98 -20.35 3.46
C LEU A 132 10.54 -21.64 2.89
N HIS A 133 11.29 -22.41 3.68
CA HIS A 133 11.82 -23.71 3.27
C HIS A 133 10.70 -24.71 3.01
N LYS A 134 9.71 -24.80 3.92
CA LYS A 134 8.53 -25.64 3.75
C LYS A 134 7.73 -25.24 2.51
N TYR A 135 7.51 -23.95 2.29
CA TYR A 135 6.87 -23.43 1.08
C TYR A 135 7.66 -23.80 -0.17
N GLY A 136 8.99 -23.63 -0.18
CA GLY A 136 9.86 -24.00 -1.29
C GLY A 136 9.79 -25.48 -1.63
N ILE A 137 9.81 -26.36 -0.62
CA ILE A 137 9.63 -27.81 -0.80
C ILE A 137 8.24 -28.12 -1.39
N GLN A 138 7.19 -27.51 -0.86
CA GLN A 138 5.83 -27.71 -1.37
C GLN A 138 5.70 -27.24 -2.82
N LYS A 139 6.28 -26.08 -3.15
CA LYS A 139 6.29 -25.50 -4.49
C LYS A 139 7.03 -26.40 -5.49
N ALA A 140 8.19 -26.93 -5.11
CA ALA A 140 8.95 -27.87 -5.93
C ALA A 140 8.24 -29.21 -6.14
N LYS A 141 7.57 -29.74 -5.10
CA LYS A 141 6.84 -31.01 -5.16
C LYS A 141 5.56 -30.93 -6.01
N LYS A 142 4.84 -29.80 -5.97
CA LYS A 142 3.55 -29.67 -6.66
C LYS A 142 3.67 -29.20 -8.12
N GLY A 143 4.86 -28.83 -8.61
CA GLY A 143 5.05 -28.40 -10.01
C GLY A 143 4.11 -27.26 -10.44
N TYR A 144 3.80 -26.32 -9.54
CA TYR A 144 2.78 -25.29 -9.78
C TYR A 144 3.12 -24.38 -10.95
N VAL A 145 2.15 -24.23 -11.86
CA VAL A 145 2.19 -23.32 -13.01
C VAL A 145 1.26 -22.10 -12.83
N ILE A 146 0.36 -22.02 -11.84
CA ILE A 146 -0.61 -20.90 -11.75
C ILE A 146 -0.94 -20.46 -10.29
N GLU A 147 -1.00 -19.14 -10.07
CA GLU A 147 -1.05 -18.38 -8.80
C GLU A 147 -2.44 -18.28 -8.10
N LYS A 148 -3.35 -19.24 -8.25
CA LYS A 148 -4.70 -19.13 -7.66
C LYS A 148 -4.85 -19.68 -6.23
N GLU A 149 -3.76 -20.05 -5.56
CA GLU A 149 -3.77 -20.71 -4.23
C GLU A 149 -3.07 -19.92 -3.12
N ASP A 150 -3.09 -18.59 -3.18
CA ASP A 150 -2.62 -17.79 -2.04
C ASP A 150 -3.57 -17.96 -0.83
N PRO A 151 -3.03 -18.04 0.40
CA PRO A 151 -3.84 -18.08 1.61
C PRO A 151 -4.77 -16.87 1.69
N PRO A 152 -6.01 -17.03 2.19
CA PRO A 152 -6.93 -15.92 2.32
C PRO A 152 -6.38 -14.85 3.27
N ARG A 153 -6.44 -13.60 2.82
CA ARG A 153 -5.99 -12.41 3.55
C ARG A 153 -6.73 -12.29 4.90
N PRO A 154 -6.06 -11.95 6.01
CA PRO A 154 -6.74 -11.60 7.26
C PRO A 154 -7.68 -10.41 7.02
N ARG A 155 -8.94 -10.54 7.43
CA ARG A 155 -9.92 -9.45 7.33
C ARG A 155 -9.59 -8.37 8.37
N SER A 156 -9.33 -7.15 7.91
CA SER A 156 -9.22 -6.00 8.81
C SER A 156 -10.60 -5.65 9.36
N ARG A 157 -10.73 -5.54 10.69
CA ARG A 157 -11.96 -5.06 11.33
C ARG A 157 -11.98 -3.55 11.24
N ILE A 158 -12.91 -2.99 10.47
CA ILE A 158 -13.23 -1.56 10.53
C ILE A 158 -13.88 -1.30 11.88
N ILE A 159 -13.17 -0.62 12.78
CA ILE A 159 -13.75 -0.06 14.00
C ILE A 159 -14.14 1.39 13.65
N ARG A 160 -15.43 1.72 13.76
CA ARG A 160 -15.87 3.11 13.71
C ARG A 160 -15.50 3.76 15.04
N ILE A 161 -14.73 4.84 15.01
CA ILE A 161 -14.46 5.65 16.20
C ILE A 161 -15.75 6.41 16.54
N LEU A 162 -16.20 6.25 17.78
CA LEU A 162 -17.27 7.06 18.39
C LEU A 162 -16.64 8.41 18.79
N ASP A 163 -17.27 9.50 18.39
CA ASP A 163 -16.80 10.87 18.64
C ASP A 163 -16.65 11.14 20.15
N GLU A 164 -15.45 11.55 20.59
CA GLU A 164 -15.08 11.80 21.99
C GLU A 164 -15.62 13.15 22.53
N ASN A 165 -16.74 13.65 22.01
CA ASN A 165 -17.31 14.94 22.41
C ASN A 165 -18.46 14.84 23.46
N GLU A 166 -18.74 13.68 24.04
CA GLU A 166 -19.63 13.55 25.20
C GLU A 166 -18.85 13.35 26.52
N ILE A 167 -17.98 14.30 26.87
CA ILE A 167 -17.62 14.48 28.30
C ILE A 167 -18.68 15.40 28.91
N VAL A 168 -19.67 14.74 29.51
CA VAL A 168 -20.67 15.33 30.40
C VAL A 168 -19.95 16.04 31.56
N SER A 169 -20.17 17.34 31.69
CA SER A 169 -19.89 18.09 32.91
C SER A 169 -20.83 17.60 34.01
N ILE A 170 -20.26 17.02 35.07
CA ILE A 170 -20.97 16.78 36.32
C ILE A 170 -20.58 17.91 37.28
N GLU A 171 -21.63 18.49 37.82
CA GLU A 171 -21.79 19.63 38.74
C GLU A 171 -20.72 19.80 39.84
#